data_AF-A0A0S1AW11-F1
#
_entry.id   AF-A0A0S1AW11-F1
#
_cell.length_a   1.000
_cell.length_b   1.000
_cell.length_c   1.000
_cell.angle_alpha   90.00
_cell.angle_beta   90.00
_cell.angle_gamma   90.00
#
_symmetry.space_group_name_H-M   'P 1'
#
loop_
_entity.id
_entity.type
_entity.pdbx_description
1 polymer ?
#
loop_
_entity_poly.entity_id
_entity_poly.type
_entity_poly.pdbx_seq_one_letter_code
_entity_poly.pdbx_strand_id
1 'polypeptide(L)'
;MRTPSSQLNRLLEASIADKRLEPEFFRALLDARVFAHAPLADTTGRLRLIQFNAPDGELLLPFFSDMGKAKAAGRGRVRIVELSGRQLFELSLGATLILNPNNHWCKLYPEEVRVLLANGTMAVVETDDYAGGPKIAVDHPVDVPDALLATFRQILAKLHYVEEAYLVDMRLEPHLDHPNWVVAVTTPKAQADRACRAILAELQSQPELTTVPLSLMALLPEDPVPDWKLALNPAPFYRRTPSES
;
A
#
# COMPACT_ATOMS: atom_id res chain seq x y z
N MET A 1 -7.42 12.59 32.20
CA MET A 1 -7.76 13.02 30.84
C MET A 1 -6.62 12.59 29.91
N ARG A 2 -6.87 11.75 28.90
CA ARG A 2 -5.83 11.30 27.94
C ARG A 2 -5.73 12.29 26.78
N THR A 3 -4.54 12.63 26.31
CA THR A 3 -4.35 13.56 25.18
C THR A 3 -4.59 12.85 23.84
N PRO A 4 -5.17 13.50 22.82
CA PRO A 4 -5.47 12.87 21.52
C PRO A 4 -4.27 12.18 20.86
N SER A 5 -3.06 12.77 20.92
CA SER A 5 -1.83 12.15 20.40
C SER A 5 -1.47 10.83 21.11
N SER A 6 -1.80 10.70 22.41
CA SER A 6 -1.58 9.45 23.16
C SER A 6 -2.54 8.33 22.76
N GLN A 7 -3.73 8.67 22.24
CA GLN A 7 -4.66 7.69 21.69
C GLN A 7 -4.23 7.24 20.30
N LEU A 8 -3.88 8.18 19.41
CA LEU A 8 -3.40 7.84 18.06
C LEU A 8 -2.17 6.93 18.10
N ASN A 9 -1.19 7.24 18.96
CA ASN A 9 0.00 6.40 19.11
C ASN A 9 -0.35 4.98 19.60
N ARG A 10 -1.31 4.82 20.52
CA ARG A 10 -1.76 3.50 20.98
C ARG A 10 -2.47 2.72 19.87
N LEU A 11 -3.30 3.38 19.07
CA LEU A 11 -3.97 2.74 17.94
C LEU A 11 -2.96 2.29 16.88
N LEU A 12 -1.93 3.09 16.62
CA LEU A 12 -0.82 2.74 15.75
C LEU A 12 -0.04 1.52 16.28
N GLU A 13 0.29 1.49 17.57
CA GLU A 13 0.97 0.33 18.18
C GLU A 13 0.11 -0.93 18.11
N ALA A 14 -1.20 -0.80 18.39
CA ALA A 14 -2.13 -1.92 18.30
C ALA A 14 -2.27 -2.44 16.86
N SER A 15 -2.32 -1.55 15.86
CA SER A 15 -2.43 -1.94 14.45
C SER A 15 -1.15 -2.55 13.87
N ILE A 16 0.01 -2.29 14.49
CA ILE A 16 1.25 -2.99 14.17
C ILE A 16 1.19 -4.44 14.66
N ALA A 17 0.62 -4.67 15.85
CA ALA A 17 0.47 -6.01 16.42
C ALA A 17 -0.67 -6.82 15.79
N ASP A 18 -1.74 -6.16 15.38
CA ASP A 18 -2.92 -6.77 14.75
C ASP A 18 -3.45 -5.89 13.62
N LYS A 19 -3.22 -6.32 12.38
CA LYS A 19 -3.59 -5.58 11.17
C LYS A 19 -5.10 -5.33 11.04
N ARG A 20 -5.93 -6.14 11.69
CA ARG A 20 -7.39 -5.94 11.73
C ARG A 20 -7.80 -4.67 12.48
N LEU A 21 -6.89 -4.07 13.24
CA LEU A 21 -7.08 -2.80 13.96
C LEU A 21 -6.67 -1.58 13.13
N GLU A 22 -6.08 -1.75 11.95
CA GLU A 22 -5.74 -0.64 11.04
C GLU A 22 -6.93 0.27 10.68
N PRO A 23 -8.16 -0.24 10.46
CA PRO A 23 -9.32 0.61 10.21
C PRO A 23 -9.60 1.64 11.31
N GLU A 24 -9.46 1.27 12.59
CA GLU A 24 -9.66 2.20 13.72
C GLU A 24 -8.54 3.24 13.77
N PHE A 25 -7.29 2.80 13.57
CA PHE A 25 -6.14 3.69 13.50
C PHE A 25 -6.28 4.73 12.39
N PHE A 26 -6.65 4.33 11.18
CA PHE A 26 -6.75 5.24 10.03
C PHE A 26 -7.86 6.27 10.18
N ARG A 27 -9.02 5.88 10.70
CA ARG A 27 -10.10 6.84 11.03
C ARG A 27 -9.61 7.87 12.04
N ALA A 28 -8.98 7.40 13.12
CA ALA A 28 -8.41 8.28 14.13
C ALA A 28 -7.30 9.19 13.57
N LEU A 29 -6.50 8.71 12.62
CA LEU A 29 -5.43 9.48 11.98
C LEU A 29 -5.97 10.67 11.18
N LEU A 30 -7.07 10.50 10.47
CA LEU A 30 -7.69 11.57 9.67
C LEU A 30 -8.17 12.73 10.54
N ASP A 31 -8.71 12.44 11.72
CA ASP A 31 -9.23 13.44 12.67
C ASP A 31 -8.15 13.95 13.63
N ALA A 32 -7.02 13.25 13.71
CA ALA A 32 -5.95 13.62 14.62
C ALA A 32 -5.24 14.90 14.17
N ARG A 33 -4.78 15.64 15.17
CA ARG A 33 -3.82 16.72 15.00
C ARG A 33 -2.43 16.12 14.75
N VAL A 34 -1.89 16.38 13.57
CA VAL A 34 -0.59 15.93 13.11
C VAL A 34 0.34 17.10 12.85
N PHE A 35 1.63 16.80 12.70
CA PHE A 35 2.66 17.80 12.49
C PHE A 35 3.48 17.45 11.26
N ALA A 36 3.80 18.45 10.43
CA ALA A 36 4.66 18.30 9.26
C ALA A 36 5.79 19.33 9.32
N HIS A 37 6.91 19.04 8.65
CA HIS A 37 8.02 19.96 8.55
C HIS A 37 7.86 20.89 7.35
N ALA A 38 8.16 22.16 7.56
CA ALA A 38 8.22 23.19 6.55
C ALA A 38 9.56 23.94 6.63
N PRO A 39 10.01 24.59 5.54
CA PRO A 39 11.19 25.45 5.59
C PRO A 39 11.04 26.58 6.61
N LEU A 40 12.15 26.97 7.26
CA LEU A 40 12.19 28.09 8.22
C LEU A 40 11.89 29.43 7.55
N ALA A 41 12.45 29.64 6.35
CA ALA A 41 12.19 30.79 5.52
C ALA A 41 11.36 30.34 4.30
N ASP A 42 10.17 30.90 4.15
CA ASP A 42 9.34 30.72 2.97
C ASP A 42 8.78 32.07 2.55
N THR A 43 9.28 32.59 1.43
CA THR A 43 8.88 33.87 0.85
C THR A 43 7.83 33.71 -0.24
N THR A 44 7.37 32.49 -0.51
CA THR A 44 6.50 32.19 -1.65
C THR A 44 5.03 32.49 -1.38
N GLY A 45 4.65 32.72 -0.12
CA GLY A 45 3.26 32.91 0.30
C GLY A 45 2.39 31.64 0.20
N ARG A 46 2.98 30.49 -0.14
CA ARG A 46 2.31 29.19 -0.21
C ARG A 46 2.87 28.27 0.88
N LEU A 47 2.06 27.35 1.38
CA LEU A 47 2.55 26.32 2.29
C LEU A 47 3.44 25.34 1.52
N ARG A 48 4.71 25.25 1.90
CA ARG A 48 5.65 24.23 1.42
C ARG A 48 5.98 23.26 2.55
N LEU A 49 5.89 21.97 2.24
CA LEU A 49 6.28 20.89 3.13
C LEU A 49 7.63 20.32 2.67
N ILE A 50 8.47 19.94 3.63
CA ILE A 50 9.78 19.33 3.38
C ILE A 50 9.57 17.87 2.98
N GLN A 51 10.36 17.40 2.01
CA GLN A 51 10.50 15.99 1.65
C GLN A 51 11.98 15.60 1.71
N PHE A 52 12.27 14.32 1.90
CA PHE A 52 13.63 13.78 1.88
C PHE A 52 13.69 12.50 1.04
N ASN A 53 14.86 12.19 0.50
CA ASN A 53 15.09 10.91 -0.18
C ASN A 53 15.36 9.84 0.87
N ALA A 54 14.58 8.76 0.84
CA ALA A 54 14.89 7.52 1.53
C ALA A 54 16.18 6.89 0.96
N PRO A 55 16.80 5.92 1.67
CA PRO A 55 18.03 5.26 1.20
C PRO A 55 17.91 4.60 -0.17
N ASP A 56 16.70 4.19 -0.57
CA ASP A 56 16.38 3.61 -1.87
C ASP A 56 16.10 4.66 -2.97
N GLY A 57 16.18 5.96 -2.64
CA GLY A 57 15.95 7.08 -3.56
C GLY A 57 14.49 7.54 -3.64
N GLU A 58 13.55 6.92 -2.93
CA GLU A 58 12.17 7.38 -2.93
C GLU A 58 12.02 8.71 -2.18
N LEU A 59 11.25 9.64 -2.75
CA LEU A 59 10.97 10.91 -2.13
C LEU A 59 9.81 10.78 -1.13
N LEU A 60 10.08 11.03 0.15
CA LEU A 60 9.13 10.88 1.25
C LEU A 60 8.80 12.21 1.92
N LEU A 61 7.52 12.42 2.21
CA LEU A 61 7.02 13.52 3.04
C LEU A 61 6.83 13.04 4.50
N PRO A 62 7.69 13.47 5.45
CA PRO A 62 7.56 13.11 6.84
C PRO A 62 6.45 13.88 7.54
N PHE A 63 5.67 13.17 8.35
CA PHE A 63 4.74 13.76 9.30
C PHE A 63 4.76 13.00 10.63
N PHE A 64 4.20 13.61 11.67
CA PHE A 64 4.38 13.18 13.05
C PHE A 64 3.06 13.19 13.80
N SER A 65 2.86 12.17 14.65
CA SER A 65 1.68 12.04 15.49
C SER A 65 1.72 12.91 16.76
N ASP A 66 2.90 13.41 17.13
CA ASP A 66 3.08 14.35 18.23
C ASP A 66 4.20 15.37 17.98
N MET A 67 4.08 16.51 18.67
CA MET A 67 4.99 17.65 18.56
C MET A 67 6.42 17.31 19.02
N GLY A 68 6.57 16.39 20.00
CA GLY A 68 7.88 15.99 20.51
C GLY A 68 8.69 15.28 19.43
N LYS A 69 8.08 14.31 18.74
CA LYS A 69 8.67 13.62 17.59
C LYS A 69 9.04 14.58 16.47
N ALA A 70 8.14 15.52 16.14
CA ALA A 70 8.41 16.53 15.11
C ALA A 70 9.63 17.40 15.45
N LYS A 71 9.75 17.87 16.71
CA LYS A 71 10.89 18.67 17.17
C LYS A 71 12.19 17.86 17.14
N ALA A 72 12.16 16.62 17.64
CA ALA A 72 13.31 15.73 17.67
C ALA A 72 13.86 15.45 16.27
N ALA A 73 12.97 15.16 15.30
CA ALA A 73 13.36 14.94 13.91
C ALA A 73 13.88 16.21 13.24
N GLY A 74 13.28 17.37 13.53
CA GLY A 74 13.62 18.64 12.90
C GLY A 74 14.94 19.28 13.39
N ARG A 75 15.42 18.91 14.58
CA ARG A 75 16.67 19.42 15.20
C ARG A 75 16.81 20.96 15.16
N GLY A 76 15.70 21.67 15.28
CA GLY A 76 15.65 23.14 15.23
C GLY A 76 15.91 23.78 13.84
N ARG A 77 15.99 22.97 12.77
CA ARG A 77 16.30 23.43 11.40
C ARG A 77 15.08 23.57 10.50
N VAL A 78 13.89 23.35 11.05
CA VAL A 78 12.62 23.34 10.33
C VAL A 78 11.57 24.09 11.12
N ARG A 79 10.63 24.69 10.39
CA ARG A 79 9.36 25.12 10.96
C ARG A 79 8.45 23.92 11.08
N ILE A 80 7.65 23.86 12.15
CA ILE A 80 6.65 22.80 12.33
C ILE A 80 5.28 23.40 12.03
N VAL A 81 4.53 22.73 11.17
CA VAL A 81 3.16 23.08 10.82
C VAL A 81 2.24 22.06 11.42
N GLU A 82 1.16 22.54 12.02
CA GLU A 82 0.12 21.73 12.64
C GLU A 82 -1.11 21.73 11.73
N LEU A 83 -1.64 20.54 11.47
CA LEU A 83 -2.79 20.30 10.60
C LEU A 83 -3.63 19.16 11.19
N SER A 84 -4.88 19.03 10.76
CA SER A 84 -5.54 17.72 10.85
C SER A 84 -4.91 16.74 9.87
N GLY A 85 -4.97 15.43 10.16
CA GLY A 85 -4.51 14.39 9.24
C GLY A 85 -5.17 14.51 7.88
N ARG A 86 -6.49 14.77 7.85
CA ARG A 86 -7.26 15.03 6.64
C ARG A 86 -6.69 16.20 5.82
N GLN A 87 -6.45 17.36 6.44
CA GLN A 87 -5.89 18.52 5.75
C GLN A 87 -4.50 18.23 5.17
N LEU A 88 -3.64 17.54 5.95
CA LEU A 88 -2.32 17.16 5.46
C LEU A 88 -2.43 16.30 4.19
N PHE A 89 -3.29 15.28 4.22
CA PHE A 89 -3.50 14.34 3.13
C PHE A 89 -4.10 15.00 1.89
N GLU A 90 -5.07 15.90 2.05
CA GLU A 90 -5.64 16.70 0.96
C GLU A 90 -4.57 17.58 0.28
N LEU A 91 -3.65 18.14 1.06
CA LEU A 91 -2.54 18.97 0.57
C LEU A 91 -1.40 18.17 -0.07
N SER A 92 -1.41 16.83 0.05
CA SER A 92 -0.30 15.95 -0.34
C SER A 92 -0.70 14.76 -1.21
N LEU A 93 -1.80 14.85 -1.97
CA LEU A 93 -2.37 13.76 -2.78
C LEU A 93 -1.41 13.07 -3.77
N GLY A 94 -0.28 13.71 -4.12
CA GLY A 94 0.73 13.17 -5.03
C GLY A 94 2.04 12.71 -4.37
N ALA A 95 2.16 12.80 -3.04
CA ALA A 95 3.38 12.46 -2.31
C ALA A 95 3.26 11.10 -1.60
N THR A 96 4.36 10.36 -1.52
CA THR A 96 4.46 9.25 -0.55
C THR A 96 4.71 9.87 0.82
N LEU A 97 3.86 9.56 1.80
CA LEU A 97 4.02 10.03 3.18
C LEU A 97 4.63 8.96 4.07
N ILE A 98 5.33 9.40 5.12
CA ILE A 98 5.83 8.53 6.18
C ILE A 98 5.52 9.11 7.55
N LEU A 99 4.79 8.36 8.37
CA LEU A 99 4.51 8.71 9.74
C LEU A 99 5.71 8.33 10.62
N ASN A 100 6.17 9.28 11.45
CA ASN A 100 7.23 9.05 12.43
C ASN A 100 8.48 8.36 11.83
N PRO A 101 9.18 8.97 10.85
CA PRO A 101 10.27 8.35 10.10
C PRO A 101 11.42 7.81 10.95
N ASN A 102 11.69 8.37 12.14
CA ASN A 102 12.77 7.84 13.02
C ASN A 102 12.40 6.53 13.73
N ASN A 103 11.13 6.14 13.64
CA ASN A 103 10.59 4.96 14.29
C ASN A 103 10.15 3.91 13.24
N HIS A 104 10.00 4.31 11.96
CA HIS A 104 9.63 3.46 10.80
C HIS A 104 8.28 2.76 10.95
N TRP A 105 7.17 3.48 11.15
CA TRP A 105 5.87 2.82 11.07
C TRP A 105 4.83 3.67 10.34
N CYS A 106 4.20 3.05 9.34
CA CYS A 106 3.20 3.59 8.41
C CYS A 106 3.77 4.52 7.33
N LYS A 107 4.07 3.90 6.18
CA LYS A 107 4.25 4.56 4.88
C LYS A 107 2.90 4.55 4.16
N LEU A 108 2.55 5.65 3.51
CA LEU A 108 1.30 5.82 2.78
C LEU A 108 1.61 6.28 1.35
N TYR A 109 1.21 5.49 0.37
CA TYR A 109 1.35 5.85 -1.04
C TYR A 109 0.24 6.80 -1.51
N PRO A 110 0.44 7.58 -2.60
CA PRO A 110 -0.58 8.51 -3.11
C PRO A 110 -1.98 7.90 -3.32
N GLU A 111 -2.02 6.68 -3.85
CA GLU A 111 -3.22 5.85 -4.02
C GLU A 111 -3.95 5.54 -2.71
N GLU A 112 -3.20 5.18 -1.68
CA GLU A 112 -3.71 4.89 -0.34
C GLU A 112 -4.28 6.14 0.32
N VAL A 113 -3.61 7.28 0.17
CA VAL A 113 -4.09 8.57 0.66
C VAL A 113 -5.45 8.93 0.05
N ARG A 114 -5.62 8.69 -1.26
CA ARG A 114 -6.90 8.91 -1.95
C ARG A 114 -8.00 8.02 -1.38
N VAL A 115 -7.73 6.74 -1.17
CA VAL A 115 -8.69 5.80 -0.57
C VAL A 115 -9.02 6.17 0.87
N LEU A 116 -8.02 6.54 1.67
CA LEU A 116 -8.21 6.98 3.06
C LEU A 116 -9.11 8.21 3.15
N LEU A 117 -8.88 9.21 2.29
CA LEU A 117 -9.69 10.43 2.28
C LEU A 117 -11.14 10.16 1.92
N ALA A 118 -11.38 9.24 0.97
CA ALA A 118 -12.72 8.86 0.49
C ALA A 118 -13.48 7.97 1.48
N ASN A 119 -12.82 6.93 2.01
CA ASN A 119 -13.48 5.82 2.72
C ASN A 119 -13.21 5.83 4.23
N GLY A 120 -12.24 6.62 4.70
CA GLY A 120 -11.78 6.64 6.08
C GLY A 120 -10.88 5.48 6.49
N THR A 121 -10.76 4.44 5.65
CA THR A 121 -10.03 3.20 5.92
C THR A 121 -9.47 2.60 4.64
N MET A 122 -8.48 1.71 4.75
CA MET A 122 -7.92 0.91 3.65
C MET A 122 -8.12 -0.58 3.88
N ALA A 123 -7.84 -1.38 2.85
CA ALA A 123 -7.91 -2.83 2.92
C ALA A 123 -6.79 -3.29 3.84
N VAL A 124 -7.13 -4.22 4.71
CA VAL A 124 -6.13 -4.87 5.55
C VAL A 124 -5.27 -5.74 4.64
N VAL A 125 -3.98 -5.43 4.55
CA VAL A 125 -3.01 -6.26 3.83
C VAL A 125 -2.42 -7.24 4.83
N GLU A 126 -2.83 -8.50 4.73
CA GLU A 126 -2.18 -9.60 5.43
C GLU A 126 -1.10 -10.18 4.50
N THR A 127 0.14 -10.20 4.98
CA THR A 127 1.23 -10.92 4.33
C THR A 127 1.32 -12.29 4.98
N ASP A 128 0.90 -13.32 4.25
CA ASP A 128 1.13 -14.69 4.69
C ASP A 128 2.61 -15.05 4.46
N ASP A 129 3.31 -15.35 5.56
CA ASP A 129 4.61 -16.02 5.50
C ASP A 129 4.34 -17.54 5.53
N TYR A 130 4.41 -18.19 4.37
CA TYR A 130 4.22 -19.64 4.24
C TYR A 130 5.46 -20.43 4.72
N ALA A 131 6.06 -20.00 5.82
CA ALA A 131 7.14 -20.69 6.52
C ALA A 131 6.63 -22.05 7.05
N GLY A 132 6.82 -23.10 6.26
CA GLY A 132 6.38 -24.45 6.60
C GLY A 132 6.07 -25.37 5.42
N GLY A 133 6.07 -24.84 4.18
CA GLY A 133 5.78 -25.63 2.98
C GLY A 133 4.42 -26.33 3.03
N PRO A 134 3.32 -25.61 3.34
CA PRO A 134 1.97 -26.21 3.24
C PRO A 134 1.79 -26.78 1.83
N LYS A 135 0.99 -27.84 1.68
CA LYS A 135 0.67 -28.29 0.32
C LYS A 135 -0.10 -27.19 -0.38
N ILE A 136 0.36 -26.84 -1.58
CA ILE A 136 -0.25 -25.86 -2.46
C ILE A 136 -0.83 -26.64 -3.64
N ALA A 137 -2.10 -26.43 -3.92
CA ALA A 137 -2.72 -26.84 -5.18
C ALA A 137 -2.89 -25.60 -6.06
N VAL A 138 -2.45 -25.68 -7.32
CA VAL A 138 -2.55 -24.58 -8.27
C VAL A 138 -3.19 -25.08 -9.56
N ASP A 139 -4.25 -24.41 -9.99
CA ASP A 139 -5.01 -24.74 -11.21
C ASP A 139 -5.32 -23.47 -12.03
N HIS A 140 -5.83 -23.68 -13.25
CA HIS A 140 -6.44 -22.59 -14.00
C HIS A 140 -7.76 -22.18 -13.34
N PRO A 141 -8.01 -20.88 -13.14
CA PRO A 141 -9.27 -20.41 -12.60
C PRO A 141 -10.39 -20.67 -13.62
N VAL A 142 -11.54 -21.11 -13.12
CA VAL A 142 -12.75 -21.38 -13.92
C VAL A 142 -13.73 -20.22 -13.79
N ASP A 143 -14.55 -19.99 -14.82
CA ASP A 143 -15.63 -19.00 -14.82
C ASP A 143 -15.21 -17.57 -14.42
N VAL A 144 -14.01 -17.16 -14.83
CA VAL A 144 -13.47 -15.82 -14.55
C VAL A 144 -14.28 -14.74 -15.29
N PRO A 145 -14.84 -13.74 -14.59
CA PRO A 145 -15.56 -12.66 -15.24
C PRO A 145 -14.65 -11.80 -16.12
N ASP A 146 -15.04 -11.56 -17.37
CA ASP A 146 -14.30 -10.67 -18.28
C ASP A 146 -14.14 -9.25 -17.70
N ALA A 147 -15.14 -8.77 -16.96
CA ALA A 147 -15.12 -7.47 -16.29
C ALA A 147 -14.00 -7.38 -15.24
N LEU A 148 -13.71 -8.48 -14.53
CA LEU A 148 -12.62 -8.54 -13.56
C LEU A 148 -11.27 -8.37 -14.27
N LEU A 149 -11.03 -9.13 -15.34
CA LEU A 149 -9.78 -9.03 -16.12
C LEU A 149 -9.63 -7.66 -16.79
N ALA A 150 -10.70 -7.09 -17.31
CA ALA A 150 -10.70 -5.74 -17.88
C ALA A 150 -10.31 -4.69 -16.83
N THR A 151 -10.86 -4.79 -15.61
CA THR A 151 -10.54 -3.90 -14.50
C THR A 151 -9.08 -4.00 -14.11
N PHE A 152 -8.54 -5.23 -13.94
CA PHE A 152 -7.12 -5.41 -13.66
C PHE A 152 -6.24 -4.82 -14.76
N ARG A 153 -6.55 -5.05 -16.04
CA ARG A 153 -5.77 -4.46 -17.14
C ARG A 153 -5.70 -2.93 -17.05
N GLN A 154 -6.81 -2.26 -16.70
CA GLN A 154 -6.83 -0.81 -16.50
C GLN A 154 -5.99 -0.35 -15.31
N ILE A 155 -6.02 -1.10 -14.19
CA ILE A 155 -5.19 -0.81 -13.02
C ILE A 155 -3.71 -0.99 -13.38
N LEU A 156 -3.34 -2.15 -13.92
CA LEU A 156 -1.95 -2.52 -14.24
C LEU A 156 -1.32 -1.62 -15.31
N ALA A 157 -2.12 -1.12 -16.27
CA ALA A 157 -1.64 -0.16 -17.26
C ALA A 157 -1.06 1.12 -16.63
N LYS A 158 -1.60 1.57 -15.48
CA LYS A 158 -1.12 2.74 -14.73
C LYS A 158 0.19 2.48 -13.98
N LEU A 159 0.50 1.20 -13.68
CA LEU A 159 1.64 0.79 -12.87
C LEU A 159 2.85 0.45 -13.75
N HIS A 160 3.56 1.47 -14.25
CA HIS A 160 4.63 1.36 -15.25
C HIS A 160 5.77 0.36 -14.94
N TYR A 161 5.91 -0.05 -13.69
CA TYR A 161 6.88 -1.05 -13.22
C TYR A 161 6.34 -2.50 -13.21
N VAL A 162 5.08 -2.73 -13.60
CA VAL A 162 4.50 -4.07 -13.78
C VAL A 162 4.62 -4.50 -15.24
N GLU A 163 5.29 -5.62 -15.48
CA GLU A 163 5.56 -6.16 -16.82
C GLU A 163 4.52 -7.17 -17.29
N GLU A 164 4.17 -8.12 -16.42
CA GLU A 164 3.22 -9.19 -16.72
C GLU A 164 2.33 -9.46 -15.50
N ALA A 165 1.12 -9.94 -15.75
CA ALA A 165 0.28 -10.47 -14.70
C ALA A 165 -0.45 -11.75 -15.12
N TYR A 166 -0.61 -12.63 -14.13
CA TYR A 166 -1.19 -13.95 -14.25
C TYR A 166 -2.33 -14.11 -13.24
N LEU A 167 -3.36 -14.85 -13.61
CA LEU A 167 -4.44 -15.22 -12.70
C LEU A 167 -4.42 -16.75 -12.57
N VAL A 168 -4.31 -17.22 -11.33
CA VAL A 168 -4.33 -18.65 -10.98
C VAL A 168 -5.29 -18.91 -9.83
N ASP A 169 -5.85 -20.11 -9.76
CA ASP A 169 -6.50 -20.59 -8.54
C ASP A 169 -5.44 -21.27 -7.66
N MET A 170 -5.07 -20.65 -6.55
CA MET A 170 -4.02 -21.14 -5.65
C MET A 170 -4.59 -21.38 -4.26
N ARG A 171 -4.65 -22.65 -3.90
CA ARG A 171 -5.32 -23.16 -2.69
C ARG A 171 -4.28 -23.75 -1.77
N LEU A 172 -4.37 -23.43 -0.49
CA LEU A 172 -3.40 -23.84 0.53
C LEU A 172 -4.07 -24.71 1.59
N GLU A 173 -3.35 -25.71 2.11
CA GLU A 173 -3.81 -26.46 3.28
C GLU A 173 -4.04 -25.52 4.49
N PRO A 174 -5.14 -25.71 5.27
CA PRO A 174 -6.12 -26.80 5.19
C PRO A 174 -7.29 -26.56 4.21
N HIS A 175 -7.30 -25.45 3.48
CA HIS A 175 -8.42 -24.98 2.65
C HIS A 175 -8.27 -25.35 1.17
N LEU A 176 -7.78 -26.55 0.85
CA LEU A 176 -7.57 -26.99 -0.54
C LEU A 176 -8.87 -27.09 -1.36
N ASP A 177 -10.02 -27.18 -0.71
CA ASP A 177 -11.34 -27.27 -1.38
C ASP A 177 -12.00 -25.90 -1.61
N HIS A 178 -11.40 -24.81 -1.12
CA HIS A 178 -11.92 -23.46 -1.30
C HIS A 178 -11.12 -22.73 -2.39
N PRO A 179 -11.77 -22.24 -3.46
CA PRO A 179 -11.06 -21.50 -4.49
C PRO A 179 -10.50 -20.20 -3.91
N ASN A 180 -9.29 -19.85 -4.35
CA ASN A 180 -8.67 -18.58 -4.01
C ASN A 180 -7.89 -18.08 -5.23
N TRP A 181 -8.40 -17.03 -5.85
CA TRP A 181 -7.78 -16.45 -7.01
C TRP A 181 -6.60 -15.60 -6.60
N VAL A 182 -5.44 -15.87 -7.21
CA VAL A 182 -4.22 -15.11 -6.99
C VAL A 182 -3.86 -14.36 -8.26
N VAL A 183 -3.79 -13.04 -8.15
CA VAL A 183 -3.21 -12.19 -9.19
C VAL A 183 -1.73 -12.04 -8.90
N ALA A 184 -0.94 -12.76 -9.69
CA ALA A 184 0.51 -12.73 -9.61
C ALA A 184 1.06 -11.68 -10.58
N VAL A 185 1.75 -10.66 -10.07
CA VAL A 185 2.29 -9.53 -10.85
C VAL A 185 3.81 -9.55 -10.88
N THR A 186 4.39 -9.53 -12.08
CA THR A 186 5.85 -9.42 -12.24
C THR A 186 6.26 -7.96 -12.07
N THR A 187 7.06 -7.66 -11.05
CA THR A 187 7.51 -6.30 -10.71
C THR A 187 8.84 -6.35 -9.96
N PRO A 188 9.75 -5.37 -10.11
CA PRO A 188 11.00 -5.39 -9.35
C PRO A 188 10.72 -5.24 -7.85
N LYS A 189 11.61 -5.81 -7.02
CA LYS A 189 11.46 -5.86 -5.56
C LYS A 189 11.21 -4.51 -4.90
N ALA A 190 11.87 -3.46 -5.38
CA ALA A 190 11.69 -2.10 -4.88
C ALA A 190 10.26 -1.56 -5.07
N GLN A 191 9.47 -2.11 -6.00
CA GLN A 191 8.10 -1.70 -6.28
C GLN A 191 7.05 -2.73 -5.86
N ALA A 192 7.44 -3.90 -5.35
CA ALA A 192 6.52 -5.00 -5.03
C ALA A 192 5.42 -4.60 -4.03
N ASP A 193 5.77 -4.01 -2.89
CA ASP A 193 4.81 -3.54 -1.88
C ASP A 193 3.87 -2.48 -2.46
N ARG A 194 4.42 -1.52 -3.22
CA ARG A 194 3.64 -0.47 -3.87
C ARG A 194 2.68 -1.02 -4.92
N ALA A 195 3.10 -2.00 -5.72
CA ALA A 195 2.26 -2.66 -6.71
C ALA A 195 1.04 -3.30 -6.05
N CYS A 196 1.26 -4.11 -5.00
CA CYS A 196 0.19 -4.76 -4.26
C CYS A 196 -0.78 -3.74 -3.66
N ARG A 197 -0.26 -2.70 -2.98
CA ARG A 197 -1.09 -1.66 -2.37
C ARG A 197 -1.90 -0.85 -3.38
N ALA A 198 -1.31 -0.51 -4.52
CA ALA A 198 -2.02 0.20 -5.58
C ALA A 198 -3.16 -0.62 -6.18
N ILE A 199 -2.94 -1.92 -6.37
CA ILE A 199 -3.99 -2.82 -6.87
C ILE A 199 -5.12 -2.94 -5.84
N LEU A 200 -4.78 -3.19 -4.56
CA LEU A 200 -5.79 -3.31 -3.49
C LEU A 200 -6.61 -2.02 -3.36
N ALA A 201 -5.95 -0.85 -3.34
CA ALA A 201 -6.61 0.45 -3.24
C ALA A 201 -7.69 0.65 -4.32
N GLU A 202 -7.42 0.26 -5.57
CA GLU A 202 -8.38 0.38 -6.66
C GLU A 202 -9.51 -0.67 -6.53
N LEU A 203 -9.20 -1.90 -6.13
CA LEU A 203 -10.20 -2.96 -5.93
C LEU A 203 -11.18 -2.66 -4.80
N GLN A 204 -10.75 -1.97 -3.74
CA GLN A 204 -11.64 -1.57 -2.65
C GLN A 204 -12.80 -0.70 -3.10
N SER A 205 -12.63 0.06 -4.18
CA SER A 205 -13.70 0.88 -4.75
C SER A 205 -14.72 0.08 -5.57
N GLN A 206 -14.51 -1.22 -5.76
CA GLN A 206 -15.28 -2.09 -6.64
C GLN A 206 -15.55 -3.48 -6.02
N PRO A 207 -16.32 -3.57 -4.92
CA PRO A 207 -16.51 -4.82 -4.17
C PRO A 207 -17.30 -5.90 -4.92
N GLU A 208 -18.00 -5.56 -6.00
CA GLU A 208 -18.87 -6.48 -6.75
C GLU A 208 -18.15 -7.25 -7.88
N LEU A 209 -16.83 -7.08 -8.03
CA LEU A 209 -16.09 -7.67 -9.16
C LEU A 209 -15.96 -9.19 -9.11
N THR A 210 -15.99 -9.80 -7.92
CA THR A 210 -15.90 -11.25 -7.75
C THR A 210 -16.46 -11.68 -6.40
N THR A 211 -17.03 -12.89 -6.34
CA THR A 211 -17.40 -13.57 -5.09
C THR A 211 -16.32 -14.54 -4.60
N VAL A 212 -15.34 -14.86 -5.45
CA VAL A 212 -14.21 -15.72 -5.10
C VAL A 212 -13.16 -14.88 -4.35
N PRO A 213 -12.60 -15.36 -3.22
CA PRO A 213 -11.50 -14.70 -2.54
C PRO A 213 -10.35 -14.38 -3.50
N LEU A 214 -9.75 -13.21 -3.31
CA LEU A 214 -8.72 -12.68 -4.18
C LEU A 214 -7.49 -12.30 -3.35
N SER A 215 -6.34 -12.85 -3.70
CA SER A 215 -5.04 -12.50 -3.12
C SER A 215 -4.11 -11.91 -4.19
N LEU A 216 -3.07 -11.21 -3.75
CA LEU A 216 -2.03 -10.66 -4.62
C LEU A 216 -0.68 -11.29 -4.31
N MET A 217 0.09 -11.58 -5.35
CA MET A 217 1.45 -12.10 -5.25
C MET A 217 2.38 -11.27 -6.13
N ALA A 218 3.49 -10.79 -5.57
CA ALA A 218 4.56 -10.19 -6.38
C ALA A 218 5.51 -11.31 -6.86
N LEU A 219 5.78 -11.34 -8.16
CA LEU A 219 6.81 -12.17 -8.78
C LEU A 219 8.03 -11.28 -9.07
N LEU A 220 9.13 -11.54 -8.37
CA LEU A 220 10.35 -10.77 -8.54
C LEU A 220 11.13 -11.31 -9.75
N PRO A 221 11.53 -10.48 -10.73
CA PRO A 221 12.32 -10.93 -11.88
C PRO A 221 13.65 -11.60 -11.49
N GLU A 222 14.22 -11.23 -10.35
CA GLU A 222 15.45 -11.80 -9.80
C GLU A 222 15.28 -13.17 -9.13
N ASP A 223 14.05 -13.55 -8.77
CA ASP A 223 13.77 -14.81 -8.11
C ASP A 223 13.63 -15.96 -9.12
N PRO A 224 13.91 -17.22 -8.72
CA PRO A 224 13.59 -18.37 -9.53
C PRO A 224 12.11 -18.39 -9.92
N VAL A 225 11.81 -18.78 -11.17
CA VAL A 225 10.44 -18.95 -11.62
C VAL A 225 9.75 -19.99 -10.72
N PRO A 226 8.60 -19.68 -10.09
CA PRO A 226 7.93 -20.62 -9.20
C PRO A 226 7.52 -21.92 -9.93
N ASP A 227 7.63 -23.06 -9.24
CA ASP A 227 7.30 -24.38 -9.80
C ASP A 227 5.89 -24.44 -10.40
N TRP A 228 4.91 -23.80 -9.75
CA TRP A 228 3.53 -23.74 -10.25
C TRP A 228 3.45 -23.05 -11.62
N LYS A 229 4.27 -22.02 -11.86
CA LYS A 229 4.24 -21.27 -13.13
C LYS A 229 4.83 -22.12 -14.26
N LEU A 230 5.83 -22.94 -13.96
CA LEU A 230 6.41 -23.90 -14.90
C LEU A 230 5.43 -25.06 -15.20
N ALA A 231 4.80 -25.61 -14.16
CA ALA A 231 3.91 -26.76 -14.28
C ALA A 231 2.57 -26.41 -14.94
N LEU A 232 1.93 -25.31 -14.52
CA LEU A 232 0.64 -24.87 -15.04
C LEU A 232 0.78 -24.11 -16.38
N ASN A 233 1.94 -23.46 -16.60
CA ASN A 233 2.21 -22.63 -17.78
C ASN A 233 1.04 -21.67 -18.15
N PRO A 234 0.57 -20.81 -17.22
CA PRO A 234 -0.57 -19.96 -17.50
C PRO A 234 -0.22 -18.83 -18.46
N ALA A 235 -1.14 -18.53 -19.39
CA ALA A 235 -1.01 -17.36 -20.24
C ALA A 235 -1.18 -16.08 -19.40
N PRO A 236 -0.35 -15.05 -19.59
CA PRO A 236 -0.55 -13.78 -18.91
C PRO A 236 -1.83 -13.12 -19.44
N PHE A 237 -2.69 -12.66 -18.53
CA PHE A 237 -3.87 -11.88 -18.93
C PHE A 237 -3.52 -10.41 -19.21
N TYR A 238 -2.36 -9.97 -18.73
CA TYR A 238 -1.77 -8.66 -18.97
C TYR A 238 -0.29 -8.80 -19.28
N ARG A 239 0.17 -8.13 -20.34
CA ARG A 239 1.57 -7.89 -20.65
C ARG A 239 1.71 -6.42 -21.04
N ARG A 240 2.68 -5.73 -20.44
CA ARG A 240 3.00 -4.35 -20.81
C ARG A 240 3.46 -4.35 -22.27
N THR A 241 2.76 -3.60 -23.10
CA THR A 241 3.28 -3.26 -24.42
C THR A 241 4.45 -2.29 -24.21
N PRO A 242 5.61 -2.50 -24.86
CA PRO A 242 6.68 -1.51 -24.83
C PRO A 242 6.13 -0.17 -25.29
N SER A 243 6.34 0.88 -24.51
CA SER A 243 6.08 2.23 -24.98
C SER A 243 6.97 2.47 -26.20
N GLU A 244 6.40 2.79 -27.36
CA GLU A 244 7.19 3.33 -28.46
C GLU A 244 7.89 4.59 -27.92
N SER A 245 9.23 4.53 -27.93
CA SER A 245 10.09 5.62 -27.43
C SER A 245 10.07 6.82 -28.36
#